data_AF-A0A242C2S2-F1
#
_entry.id   AF-A0A242C2S2-F1
#
_cell.length_a   1.000
_cell.length_b   1.000
_cell.length_c   1.000
_cell.angle_alpha   90.00
_cell.angle_beta   90.00
_cell.angle_gamma   90.00
#
_symmetry.space_group_name_H-M   'P 1'
#
loop_
_entity.id
_entity.type
_entity.pdbx_description
1 polymer ?
#
loop_
_entity_poly.entity_id
_entity_poly.type
_entity_poly.pdbx_seq_one_letter_code
_entity_poly.pdbx_strand_id
1 'polypeptide(L)'
;MKKITEQPHQTYPARVIQFGEGNFMRGFFNWQLQQMNKQGLFNGSAIVVQPIDHGLKELLAQQENLYTVILEGLVDGAPSQTFEVVSTIDQVLNPYQQWEDYLALAEDEQLEIIVSNTTEAGIAFHPEDTLYDTPPHSFPAKLTALLYRRFQRQKPGFLIIPCELIDRNGEKLKEIVLQYAALWSLESDFVNWLEKENTFCCSLVDRIVPGYPRDKVAQYQEILGYEDAVMVTAEPFMLWVIEGSGVAEKLPLQEAGLNVIVTEDMTPYREQKVHLLNGPHTAMVPLGLLAGLETVEEVMNDRDFAAFLDGLFLEELIPMLDLPKAQLAAYAEQIKERFRNPYVKHQLQSIALNSVSKFRARLQPVLTRYVQQNQQLPKRITAALAGLLTFYLTRPFQDDDLVTTIFQQVKQLPAEEQIAALLKNEQLWHADLSFMTATINEMCACLKQDGPRQLLASIDTPEPSLK
;
A
#
# COMPACT_ATOMS: atom_id res chain seq x y z
N MET A 1 -31.98 -1.66 18.64
CA MET A 1 -31.26 -0.92 17.60
C MET A 1 -31.85 -1.35 16.25
N LYS A 2 -31.90 -0.48 15.24
CA LYS A 2 -32.42 -0.91 13.92
C LYS A 2 -31.42 -1.84 13.23
N LYS A 3 -31.85 -2.58 12.21
CA LYS A 3 -30.91 -3.29 11.33
C LYS A 3 -30.41 -2.36 10.23
N ILE A 4 -29.19 -2.57 9.74
CA ILE A 4 -28.68 -1.84 8.55
C ILE A 4 -29.57 -2.06 7.31
N THR A 5 -30.26 -3.20 7.21
CA THR A 5 -31.19 -3.51 6.11
C THR A 5 -32.41 -2.59 6.06
N GLU A 6 -32.66 -1.82 7.13
CA GLU A 6 -33.70 -0.79 7.15
C GLU A 6 -33.22 0.56 6.57
N GLN A 7 -31.93 0.69 6.22
CA GLN A 7 -31.38 1.93 5.68
C GLN A 7 -31.72 2.09 4.19
N PRO A 8 -32.03 3.32 3.74
CA PRO A 8 -32.24 3.59 2.32
C PRO A 8 -30.99 3.25 1.51
N HIS A 9 -31.16 2.44 0.47
CA HIS A 9 -30.08 2.07 -0.43
C HIS A 9 -30.61 1.85 -1.85
N GLN A 10 -29.71 1.86 -2.82
CA GLN A 10 -29.99 1.54 -4.22
C GLN A 10 -29.23 0.28 -4.61
N THR A 11 -29.86 -0.58 -5.39
CA THR A 11 -29.26 -1.77 -5.98
C THR A 11 -28.87 -1.49 -7.42
N TYR A 12 -27.74 -2.03 -7.86
CA TYR A 12 -27.24 -1.89 -9.22
C TYR A 12 -26.97 -3.28 -9.82
N PRO A 13 -27.09 -3.45 -11.15
CA PRO A 13 -26.71 -4.70 -11.80
C PRO A 13 -25.22 -4.98 -11.64
N ALA A 14 -24.85 -6.26 -11.55
CA ALA A 14 -23.47 -6.67 -11.48
C ALA A 14 -22.71 -6.35 -12.78
N ARG A 15 -21.57 -5.67 -12.65
CA ARG A 15 -20.66 -5.36 -13.77
C ARG A 15 -19.20 -5.74 -13.50
N VAL A 16 -18.90 -6.06 -12.24
CA VAL A 16 -17.55 -6.38 -11.76
C VAL A 16 -17.53 -7.74 -11.10
N ILE A 17 -16.48 -8.52 -11.36
CA ILE A 17 -16.11 -9.68 -10.53
C ILE A 17 -14.99 -9.23 -9.60
N GLN A 18 -15.21 -9.33 -8.30
CA GLN A 18 -14.24 -8.92 -7.28
C GLN A 18 -13.69 -10.15 -6.56
N PHE A 19 -12.40 -10.43 -6.64
CA PHE A 19 -11.77 -11.45 -5.79
C PHE A 19 -11.31 -10.84 -4.48
N GLY A 20 -11.84 -11.34 -3.36
CA GLY A 20 -11.56 -10.83 -2.02
C GLY A 20 -12.66 -9.93 -1.46
N GLU A 21 -13.19 -10.34 -0.32
CA GLU A 21 -14.20 -9.64 0.49
C GLU A 21 -13.58 -8.91 1.70
N GLY A 22 -12.26 -8.77 1.70
CA GLY A 22 -11.51 -8.17 2.81
C GLY A 22 -11.82 -6.68 3.05
N ASN A 23 -11.34 -6.19 4.19
CA ASN A 23 -11.54 -4.79 4.61
C ASN A 23 -11.05 -3.79 3.55
N PHE A 24 -9.87 -4.03 2.96
CA PHE A 24 -9.31 -3.15 1.95
C PHE A 24 -10.27 -2.96 0.78
N MET A 25 -10.79 -4.04 0.19
CA MET A 25 -11.73 -3.93 -0.94
C MET A 25 -13.01 -3.18 -0.57
N ARG A 26 -13.59 -3.49 0.59
CA ARG A 26 -14.79 -2.80 1.10
C ARG A 26 -14.57 -1.30 1.33
N GLY A 27 -13.44 -0.95 1.94
CA GLY A 27 -13.06 0.42 2.27
C GLY A 27 -12.40 1.17 1.10
N PHE A 28 -12.12 0.52 -0.02
CA PHE A 28 -11.41 1.12 -1.16
C PHE A 28 -12.21 0.99 -2.45
N PHE A 29 -12.30 -0.19 -3.04
CA PHE A 29 -12.89 -0.38 -4.36
C PHE A 29 -14.43 -0.27 -4.34
N ASN A 30 -15.09 -1.00 -3.43
CA ASN A 30 -16.56 -0.98 -3.33
C ASN A 30 -17.08 0.42 -2.95
N TRP A 31 -16.34 1.13 -2.08
CA TRP A 31 -16.63 2.54 -1.76
C TRP A 31 -16.48 3.46 -2.98
N GLN A 32 -15.48 3.25 -3.84
CA GLN A 32 -15.33 4.00 -5.09
C GLN A 32 -16.46 3.71 -6.10
N LEU A 33 -16.90 2.45 -6.21
CA LEU A 33 -18.12 2.12 -6.99
C LEU A 33 -19.32 2.92 -6.49
N GLN A 34 -19.48 3.04 -5.17
CA GLN A 34 -20.56 3.82 -4.56
C GLN A 34 -20.46 5.30 -4.93
N GLN A 35 -19.25 5.88 -4.91
CA GLN A 35 -19.05 7.28 -5.29
C GLN A 35 -19.33 7.56 -6.78
N MET A 36 -18.98 6.64 -7.68
CA MET A 36 -19.35 6.74 -9.09
C MET A 36 -20.88 6.63 -9.28
N ASN A 37 -21.53 5.69 -8.58
CA ASN A 37 -22.96 5.47 -8.67
C ASN A 37 -23.80 6.65 -8.15
N LYS A 38 -23.36 7.34 -7.08
CA LYS A 38 -23.99 8.57 -6.60
C LYS A 38 -24.05 9.69 -7.65
N GLN A 39 -23.13 9.67 -8.61
CA GLN A 39 -23.03 10.62 -9.71
C GLN A 39 -23.66 10.08 -11.01
N GLY A 40 -24.22 8.87 -10.98
CA GLY A 40 -24.80 8.21 -12.16
C GLY A 40 -23.79 7.75 -13.20
N LEU A 41 -22.50 7.69 -12.85
CA LEU A 41 -21.40 7.44 -13.81
C LEU A 41 -21.20 5.96 -14.15
N PHE A 42 -21.39 5.04 -13.19
CA PHE A 42 -21.11 3.62 -13.39
C PHE A 42 -22.37 2.74 -13.44
N ASN A 43 -23.34 3.02 -12.57
CA ASN A 43 -24.61 2.29 -12.43
C ASN A 43 -24.42 0.76 -12.33
N GLY A 44 -23.41 0.31 -11.57
CA GLY A 44 -23.06 -1.10 -11.46
C GLY A 44 -22.58 -1.49 -10.06
N SER A 45 -22.57 -2.79 -9.79
CA SER A 45 -22.14 -3.42 -8.54
C SER A 45 -21.13 -4.54 -8.80
N ALA A 46 -20.60 -5.12 -7.72
CA ALA A 46 -19.65 -6.23 -7.76
C ALA A 46 -20.28 -7.53 -7.27
N ILE A 47 -20.00 -8.62 -7.99
CA ILE A 47 -20.10 -9.99 -7.48
C ILE A 47 -18.77 -10.31 -6.81
N VAL A 48 -18.80 -10.54 -5.51
CA VAL A 48 -17.59 -10.82 -4.72
C VAL A 48 -17.35 -12.31 -4.65
N VAL A 49 -16.13 -12.75 -4.96
CA VAL A 49 -15.67 -14.13 -4.89
C VAL A 49 -14.74 -14.26 -3.69
N GLN A 50 -15.13 -15.10 -2.74
CA GLN A 50 -14.35 -15.36 -1.53
C GLN A 50 -13.05 -16.11 -1.88
N PRO A 51 -11.88 -15.68 -1.39
CA PRO A 51 -10.59 -16.28 -1.73
C PRO A 51 -10.26 -17.52 -0.89
N ILE A 52 -10.93 -17.72 0.25
CA ILE A 52 -10.75 -18.82 1.20
C ILE A 52 -12.09 -19.52 1.48
N ASP A 53 -12.07 -20.71 2.07
CA ASP A 53 -13.28 -21.51 2.33
C ASP A 53 -14.22 -20.86 3.36
N HIS A 54 -13.64 -20.31 4.44
CA HIS A 54 -14.38 -19.63 5.51
C HIS A 54 -14.02 -18.14 5.55
N GLY A 55 -14.87 -17.29 4.97
CA GLY A 55 -14.70 -15.84 4.91
C GLY A 55 -15.95 -15.10 5.36
N LEU A 56 -16.26 -13.97 4.72
CA LEU A 56 -17.35 -13.08 5.19
C LEU A 56 -18.70 -13.27 4.48
N LYS A 57 -18.84 -14.30 3.62
CA LYS A 57 -20.09 -14.54 2.88
C LYS A 57 -21.32 -14.59 3.79
N GLU A 58 -21.34 -15.43 4.82
CA GLU A 58 -22.55 -15.57 5.66
C GLU A 58 -22.87 -14.28 6.42
N LEU A 59 -21.85 -13.55 6.85
CA LEU A 59 -22.01 -12.33 7.65
C LEU A 59 -22.50 -11.15 6.79
N LEU A 60 -22.02 -11.04 5.55
CA LEU A 60 -22.54 -10.07 4.57
C LEU A 60 -23.98 -10.42 4.17
N ALA A 61 -24.29 -11.70 3.94
CA ALA A 61 -25.64 -12.13 3.58
C ALA A 61 -26.69 -11.83 4.67
N GLN A 62 -26.31 -11.90 5.95
CA GLN A 62 -27.20 -11.52 7.08
C GLN A 62 -27.60 -10.05 7.07
N GLN A 63 -26.89 -9.21 6.32
CA GLN A 63 -27.08 -7.76 6.21
C GLN A 63 -27.43 -7.34 4.78
N GLU A 64 -27.93 -8.26 3.94
CA GLU A 64 -28.26 -7.99 2.53
C GLU A 64 -27.07 -7.39 1.74
N ASN A 65 -25.85 -7.82 2.09
CA ASN A 65 -24.58 -7.33 1.57
C ASN A 65 -24.30 -5.83 1.82
N LEU A 66 -25.10 -5.17 2.67
CA LEU A 66 -24.89 -3.81 3.11
C LEU A 66 -23.86 -3.75 4.24
N TYR A 67 -23.11 -2.66 4.25
CA TYR A 67 -22.16 -2.35 5.32
C TYR A 67 -21.83 -0.86 5.33
N THR A 68 -21.29 -0.39 6.44
CA THR A 68 -20.94 1.02 6.64
C THR A 68 -19.45 1.22 6.43
N VAL A 69 -19.08 2.15 5.55
CA VAL A 69 -17.74 2.71 5.49
C VAL A 69 -17.68 3.93 6.40
N ILE A 70 -16.72 3.92 7.32
CA ILE A 70 -16.45 5.02 8.24
C ILE A 70 -15.12 5.62 7.81
N LEU A 71 -15.16 6.83 7.27
CA LEU A 71 -13.93 7.57 6.98
C LEU A 71 -13.60 8.44 8.17
N GLU A 72 -12.44 8.24 8.77
CA GLU A 72 -11.98 9.06 9.89
C GLU A 72 -10.52 9.46 9.75
N GLY A 73 -10.27 10.76 9.90
CA GLY A 73 -8.94 11.32 9.71
C GLY A 73 -8.93 12.83 9.77
N LEU A 74 -7.92 13.41 9.12
CA LEU A 74 -7.87 14.84 8.84
C LEU A 74 -8.24 15.06 7.37
N VAL A 75 -8.94 16.16 7.11
CA VAL A 75 -9.18 16.71 5.77
C VAL A 75 -8.97 18.21 5.87
N ASP A 76 -8.05 18.75 5.08
CA ASP A 76 -7.67 20.18 5.09
C ASP A 76 -7.29 20.68 6.49
N GLY A 77 -6.56 19.86 7.25
CA GLY A 77 -6.08 20.13 8.60
C GLY A 77 -7.13 20.00 9.71
N ALA A 78 -8.38 19.67 9.38
CA ALA A 78 -9.47 19.53 10.35
C ALA A 78 -9.87 18.07 10.54
N PRO A 79 -10.20 17.63 11.78
CA PRO A 79 -10.81 16.33 12.02
C PRO A 79 -12.08 16.14 11.19
N SER A 80 -12.14 15.05 10.45
CA SER A 80 -13.27 14.66 9.61
C SER A 80 -13.66 13.23 9.94
N GLN A 81 -14.97 13.03 10.09
CA GLN A 81 -15.55 11.71 10.27
C GLN A 81 -16.85 11.63 9.48
N THR A 82 -16.93 10.67 8.54
CA THR A 82 -18.12 10.45 7.71
C THR A 82 -18.55 9.00 7.78
N PHE A 83 -19.86 8.77 7.70
CA PHE A 83 -20.48 7.45 7.75
C PHE A 83 -21.30 7.24 6.49
N GLU A 84 -21.10 6.13 5.81
CA GLU A 84 -21.78 5.84 4.56
C GLU A 84 -22.17 4.36 4.48
N VAL A 85 -23.45 4.09 4.28
CA VAL A 85 -23.91 2.76 3.87
C VAL A 85 -23.51 2.53 2.42
N VAL A 86 -22.77 1.45 2.18
CA VAL A 86 -22.37 0.99 0.84
C VAL A 86 -23.26 -0.18 0.43
N SER A 87 -23.76 -0.11 -0.81
CA SER A 87 -24.67 -1.10 -1.39
C SER A 87 -24.21 -1.61 -2.77
N THR A 88 -22.90 -1.56 -3.02
CA THR A 88 -22.29 -1.95 -4.31
C THR A 88 -21.79 -3.39 -4.36
N ILE A 89 -22.16 -4.23 -3.38
CA ILE A 89 -21.99 -5.68 -3.44
C ILE A 89 -23.36 -6.28 -3.83
N ASP A 90 -23.44 -6.86 -5.01
CA ASP A 90 -24.64 -7.57 -5.50
C ASP A 90 -24.84 -8.86 -4.69
N GLN A 91 -23.81 -9.69 -4.68
CA GLN A 91 -23.78 -10.97 -3.99
C GLN A 91 -22.35 -11.39 -3.67
N VAL A 92 -22.22 -12.37 -2.77
CA VAL A 92 -20.95 -12.99 -2.41
C VAL A 92 -21.00 -14.48 -2.71
N LEU A 93 -20.14 -14.95 -3.60
CA LEU A 93 -19.99 -16.36 -3.95
C LEU A 93 -18.87 -17.00 -3.14
N ASN A 94 -19.15 -18.19 -2.61
CA ASN A 94 -18.12 -19.06 -2.04
C ASN A 94 -17.77 -20.14 -3.09
N PRO A 95 -16.66 -20.02 -3.84
CA PRO A 95 -16.33 -20.98 -4.89
C PRO A 95 -16.07 -22.40 -4.36
N TYR A 96 -15.81 -22.57 -3.06
CA TYR A 96 -15.65 -23.87 -2.40
C TYR A 96 -16.96 -24.65 -2.25
N GLN A 97 -18.10 -23.95 -2.34
CA GLN A 97 -19.44 -24.52 -2.26
C GLN A 97 -20.26 -24.30 -3.53
N GLN A 98 -19.89 -23.30 -4.33
CA GLN A 98 -20.64 -22.78 -5.46
C GLN A 98 -19.76 -22.66 -6.71
N TRP A 99 -18.97 -23.70 -6.99
CA TRP A 99 -18.02 -23.66 -8.09
C TRP A 99 -18.66 -23.40 -9.46
N GLU A 100 -19.80 -24.05 -9.75
CA GLU A 100 -20.51 -23.85 -11.02
C GLU A 100 -21.14 -22.45 -11.09
N ASP A 101 -21.69 -21.90 -10.00
CA ASP A 101 -22.21 -20.52 -9.98
C ASP A 101 -21.07 -19.52 -10.27
N TYR A 102 -19.89 -19.76 -9.69
CA TYR A 102 -18.68 -18.97 -9.97
C TYR A 102 -18.26 -19.08 -11.44
N LEU A 103 -18.22 -20.29 -12.01
CA LEU A 103 -17.88 -20.47 -13.43
C LEU A 103 -18.94 -19.87 -14.36
N ALA A 104 -20.21 -19.83 -13.96
CA ALA A 104 -21.29 -19.21 -14.73
C ALA A 104 -21.08 -17.70 -14.94
N LEU A 105 -20.31 -17.03 -14.07
CA LEU A 105 -19.92 -15.63 -14.27
C LEU A 105 -19.19 -15.40 -15.60
N ALA A 106 -18.53 -16.42 -16.13
CA ALA A 106 -17.86 -16.34 -17.42
C ALA A 106 -18.84 -16.10 -18.59
N GLU A 107 -20.11 -16.47 -18.43
CA GLU A 107 -21.12 -16.43 -19.49
C GLU A 107 -21.82 -15.07 -19.60
N ASP A 108 -21.72 -14.21 -18.58
CA ASP A 108 -22.36 -12.90 -18.52
C ASP A 108 -21.50 -11.82 -19.20
N GLU A 109 -22.03 -11.21 -20.27
CA GLU A 109 -21.36 -10.13 -21.00
C GLU A 109 -21.39 -8.78 -20.26
N GLN A 110 -22.27 -8.61 -19.27
CA GLN A 110 -22.30 -7.39 -18.44
C GLN A 110 -21.12 -7.33 -17.46
N LEU A 111 -20.53 -8.48 -17.14
CA LEU A 111 -19.29 -8.55 -16.37
C LEU A 111 -18.12 -8.27 -17.31
N GLU A 112 -17.51 -7.09 -17.15
CA GLU A 112 -16.46 -6.58 -18.04
C GLU A 112 -15.13 -6.32 -17.33
N ILE A 113 -15.16 -6.34 -15.99
CA ILE A 113 -14.06 -5.92 -15.11
C ILE A 113 -13.83 -6.98 -14.05
N ILE A 114 -12.57 -7.28 -13.79
CA ILE A 114 -12.11 -8.08 -12.66
C ILE A 114 -11.19 -7.22 -11.79
N VAL A 115 -11.46 -7.14 -10.50
CA VAL A 115 -10.56 -6.51 -9.51
C VAL A 115 -10.25 -7.51 -8.42
N SER A 116 -9.00 -7.60 -7.97
CA SER A 116 -8.61 -8.55 -6.92
C SER A 116 -7.85 -7.90 -5.77
N ASN A 117 -8.06 -8.41 -4.57
CA ASN A 117 -7.09 -8.33 -3.49
C ASN A 117 -7.18 -9.62 -2.67
N THR A 118 -6.27 -10.53 -2.96
CA THR A 118 -6.16 -11.86 -2.34
C THR A 118 -4.94 -11.97 -1.42
N THR A 119 -4.41 -10.81 -0.99
CA THR A 119 -3.09 -10.63 -0.34
C THR A 119 -1.90 -10.93 -1.27
N GLU A 120 -0.70 -10.57 -0.85
CA GLU A 120 0.55 -10.82 -1.58
C GLU A 120 0.80 -12.34 -1.77
N ALA A 121 0.33 -13.17 -0.84
CA ALA A 121 0.43 -14.62 -0.97
C ALA A 121 -0.60 -15.22 -1.95
N GLY A 122 -1.61 -14.44 -2.37
CA GLY A 122 -2.70 -14.92 -3.22
C GLY A 122 -2.31 -15.06 -4.70
N ILE A 123 -1.42 -14.20 -5.21
CA ILE A 123 -0.87 -14.33 -6.57
C ILE A 123 0.35 -15.25 -6.51
N ALA A 124 0.08 -16.55 -6.48
CA ALA A 124 1.08 -17.60 -6.42
C ALA A 124 0.75 -18.74 -7.40
N PHE A 125 1.79 -19.33 -7.97
CA PHE A 125 1.67 -20.53 -8.79
C PHE A 125 1.77 -21.78 -7.91
N HIS A 126 0.78 -22.67 -8.05
CA HIS A 126 0.72 -23.97 -7.40
C HIS A 126 0.63 -25.07 -8.47
N PRO A 127 1.69 -25.87 -8.69
CA PRO A 127 1.73 -26.85 -9.77
C PRO A 127 0.76 -28.03 -9.60
N GLU A 128 0.24 -28.23 -8.39
CA GLU A 128 -0.74 -29.29 -8.10
C GLU A 128 -2.17 -28.90 -8.48
N ASP A 129 -2.44 -27.62 -8.76
CA ASP A 129 -3.75 -27.17 -9.23
C ASP A 129 -4.04 -27.76 -10.63
N THR A 130 -5.23 -28.33 -10.79
CA THR A 130 -5.71 -28.88 -12.06
C THR A 130 -6.94 -28.14 -12.55
N LEU A 131 -7.18 -28.14 -13.86
CA LEU A 131 -8.39 -27.56 -14.47
C LEU A 131 -9.69 -28.22 -13.94
N TYR A 132 -9.60 -29.45 -13.44
CA TYR A 132 -10.76 -30.24 -12.99
C TYR A 132 -11.03 -30.12 -11.50
N ASP A 133 -10.19 -29.39 -10.76
CA ASP A 133 -10.44 -29.11 -9.35
C ASP A 133 -11.66 -28.20 -9.20
N THR A 134 -12.46 -28.43 -8.17
CA THR A 134 -13.73 -27.72 -7.95
C THR A 134 -13.85 -27.23 -6.50
N PRO A 135 -13.22 -26.08 -6.17
CA PRO A 135 -12.38 -25.22 -7.00
C PRO A 135 -10.89 -25.62 -6.96
N PRO A 136 -10.06 -25.13 -7.89
CA PRO A 136 -8.61 -25.09 -7.70
C PRO A 136 -8.24 -24.29 -6.44
N HIS A 137 -7.10 -24.62 -5.85
CA HIS A 137 -6.62 -24.01 -4.60
C HIS A 137 -6.26 -22.53 -4.80
N SER A 138 -5.42 -22.20 -5.77
CA SER A 138 -4.90 -20.83 -5.92
C SER A 138 -5.88 -19.87 -6.61
N PHE A 139 -5.78 -18.58 -6.30
CA PHE A 139 -6.55 -17.56 -7.00
C PHE A 139 -6.25 -17.52 -8.52
N PRO A 140 -4.98 -17.50 -8.98
CA PRO A 140 -4.68 -17.51 -10.40
C PRO A 140 -5.20 -18.75 -11.13
N ALA A 141 -5.24 -19.93 -10.50
CA ALA A 141 -5.87 -21.11 -11.09
C ALA A 141 -7.39 -20.94 -11.25
N LYS A 142 -8.09 -20.48 -10.19
CA LYS A 142 -9.53 -20.17 -10.27
C LYS A 142 -9.82 -19.15 -11.39
N LEU A 143 -9.00 -18.11 -11.51
CA LEU A 143 -9.11 -17.11 -12.57
C LEU A 143 -8.88 -17.73 -13.96
N THR A 144 -7.87 -18.58 -14.10
CA THR A 144 -7.58 -19.27 -15.38
C THR A 144 -8.76 -20.13 -15.83
N ALA A 145 -9.40 -20.86 -14.91
CA ALA A 145 -10.60 -21.65 -15.21
C ALA A 145 -11.79 -20.78 -15.67
N LEU A 146 -12.01 -19.63 -15.01
CA LEU A 146 -13.03 -18.66 -15.40
C LEU A 146 -12.78 -18.08 -16.79
N LEU A 147 -11.54 -17.64 -17.06
CA LEU A 147 -11.11 -17.11 -18.35
C LEU A 147 -11.27 -18.15 -19.46
N TYR A 148 -10.88 -19.40 -19.19
CA TYR A 148 -11.02 -20.49 -20.13
C TYR A 148 -12.49 -20.80 -20.45
N ARG A 149 -13.36 -20.84 -19.43
CA ARG A 149 -14.81 -20.96 -19.63
C ARG A 149 -15.34 -19.82 -20.51
N ARG A 150 -14.91 -18.58 -20.26
CA ARG A 150 -15.36 -17.40 -21.02
C ARG A 150 -14.94 -17.48 -22.49
N PHE A 151 -13.71 -17.91 -22.74
CA PHE A 151 -13.19 -18.18 -24.07
C PHE A 151 -14.01 -19.25 -24.80
N GLN A 152 -14.29 -20.39 -24.16
CA GLN A 152 -15.11 -21.47 -24.74
C GLN A 152 -16.52 -21.00 -25.13
N ARG A 153 -17.05 -19.98 -24.45
CA ARG A 153 -18.33 -19.33 -24.74
C ARG A 153 -18.24 -18.22 -25.77
N GLN A 154 -17.06 -17.98 -26.35
CA GLN A 154 -16.80 -16.99 -27.39
C GLN A 154 -17.20 -15.57 -26.96
N LYS A 155 -16.96 -15.24 -25.69
CA LYS A 155 -17.24 -13.92 -25.10
C LYS A 155 -15.99 -13.01 -25.16
N PRO A 156 -16.17 -11.68 -25.16
CA PRO A 156 -15.05 -10.74 -25.08
C PRO A 156 -14.31 -10.86 -23.73
N GLY A 157 -13.03 -10.50 -23.69
CA GLY A 157 -12.22 -10.59 -22.47
C GLY A 157 -12.54 -9.51 -21.42
N PHE A 158 -11.73 -9.49 -20.36
CA PHE A 158 -11.90 -8.61 -19.22
C PHE A 158 -10.82 -7.53 -19.13
N LEU A 159 -11.18 -6.42 -18.48
CA LEU A 159 -10.21 -5.54 -17.84
C LEU A 159 -9.88 -6.10 -16.45
N ILE A 160 -8.63 -6.44 -16.17
CA ILE A 160 -8.20 -7.15 -14.96
C ILE A 160 -7.23 -6.26 -14.18
N ILE A 161 -7.61 -5.86 -12.96
CA ILE A 161 -6.86 -4.91 -12.14
C ILE A 161 -6.58 -5.52 -10.74
N PRO A 162 -5.48 -6.26 -10.57
CA PRO A 162 -5.03 -6.68 -9.24
C PRO A 162 -4.63 -5.49 -8.39
N CYS A 163 -5.01 -5.53 -7.11
CA CYS A 163 -4.70 -4.54 -6.07
C CYS A 163 -3.82 -5.13 -4.96
N GLU A 164 -3.27 -6.33 -5.17
CA GLU A 164 -2.26 -6.94 -4.31
C GLU A 164 -0.98 -6.09 -4.27
N LEU A 165 -0.31 -6.03 -3.11
CA LEU A 165 0.93 -5.25 -2.92
C LEU A 165 2.17 -5.99 -3.47
N ILE A 166 2.08 -6.38 -4.74
CA ILE A 166 3.15 -7.03 -5.50
C ILE A 166 3.62 -6.07 -6.58
N ASP A 167 4.93 -5.96 -6.79
CA ASP A 167 5.46 -5.16 -7.89
C ASP A 167 5.05 -5.77 -9.23
N ARG A 168 4.62 -4.93 -10.18
CA ARG A 168 4.07 -5.37 -11.47
C ARG A 168 2.99 -6.48 -11.31
N ASN A 169 2.10 -6.34 -10.32
CA ASN A 169 1.06 -7.33 -9.99
C ASN A 169 0.22 -7.83 -11.19
N GLY A 170 -0.13 -6.94 -12.13
CA GLY A 170 -0.82 -7.29 -13.38
C GLY A 170 -0.04 -8.24 -14.27
N GLU A 171 1.23 -7.92 -14.52
CA GLU A 171 2.13 -8.77 -15.30
C GLU A 171 2.39 -10.10 -14.59
N LYS A 172 2.58 -10.07 -13.27
CA LYS A 172 2.81 -11.29 -12.50
C LYS A 172 1.60 -12.23 -12.53
N LEU A 173 0.40 -11.68 -12.43
CA LEU A 173 -0.83 -12.45 -12.56
C LEU A 173 -0.96 -13.05 -13.97
N LYS A 174 -0.70 -12.25 -15.02
CA LYS A 174 -0.71 -12.72 -16.42
C LYS A 174 0.29 -13.85 -16.64
N GLU A 175 1.51 -13.71 -16.12
CA GLU A 175 2.56 -14.73 -16.18
C GLU A 175 2.06 -16.06 -15.60
N ILE A 176 1.44 -16.04 -14.41
CA ILE A 176 0.94 -17.25 -13.75
C ILE A 176 -0.26 -17.86 -14.50
N VAL A 177 -1.17 -17.04 -15.03
CA VAL A 177 -2.29 -17.53 -15.86
C VAL A 177 -1.77 -18.23 -17.11
N LEU A 178 -0.74 -17.68 -17.77
CA LEU A 178 -0.07 -18.32 -18.91
C LEU A 178 0.65 -19.62 -18.51
N GLN A 179 1.25 -19.68 -17.32
CA GLN A 179 1.83 -20.91 -16.77
C GLN A 179 0.75 -21.99 -16.58
N TYR A 180 -0.42 -21.64 -16.07
CA TYR A 180 -1.54 -22.59 -15.97
C TYR A 180 -2.09 -23.01 -17.33
N ALA A 181 -2.17 -22.10 -18.30
CA ALA A 181 -2.56 -22.44 -19.66
C ALA A 181 -1.63 -23.51 -20.28
N ALA A 182 -0.32 -23.38 -20.04
CA ALA A 182 0.66 -24.37 -20.46
C ALA A 182 0.55 -25.68 -19.65
N LEU A 183 0.46 -25.60 -18.32
CA LEU A 183 0.36 -26.77 -17.44
C LEU A 183 -0.88 -27.63 -17.77
N TRP A 184 -2.02 -26.99 -18.03
CA TRP A 184 -3.28 -27.65 -18.35
C TRP A 184 -3.44 -27.97 -19.83
N SER A 185 -2.41 -27.70 -20.65
CA SER A 185 -2.41 -27.95 -22.10
C SER A 185 -3.61 -27.32 -22.82
N LEU A 186 -3.98 -26.08 -22.44
CA LEU A 186 -5.06 -25.33 -23.09
C LEU A 186 -4.66 -24.93 -24.52
N GLU A 187 -5.63 -24.85 -25.43
CA GLU A 187 -5.37 -24.55 -26.84
C GLU A 187 -4.68 -23.20 -27.09
N SER A 188 -3.91 -23.11 -28.18
CA SER A 188 -3.25 -21.86 -28.60
C SER A 188 -4.22 -20.71 -28.84
N ASP A 189 -5.46 -21.03 -29.23
CA ASP A 189 -6.50 -20.02 -29.44
C ASP A 189 -6.93 -19.35 -28.13
N PHE A 190 -6.89 -20.08 -27.00
CA PHE A 190 -7.10 -19.49 -25.68
C PHE A 190 -5.98 -18.52 -25.32
N VAL A 191 -4.72 -18.88 -25.56
CA VAL A 191 -3.56 -18.00 -25.32
C VAL A 191 -3.66 -16.73 -26.16
N ASN A 192 -3.98 -16.87 -27.46
CA ASN A 192 -4.19 -15.73 -28.36
C ASN A 192 -5.33 -14.81 -27.88
N TRP A 193 -6.44 -15.39 -27.42
CA TRP A 193 -7.56 -14.64 -26.84
C TRP A 193 -7.17 -13.94 -25.54
N LEU A 194 -6.42 -14.62 -24.67
CA LEU A 194 -5.93 -14.06 -23.41
C LEU A 194 -5.07 -12.82 -23.66
N GLU A 195 -4.20 -12.84 -24.66
CA GLU A 195 -3.31 -11.72 -24.99
C GLU A 195 -4.00 -10.56 -25.71
N LYS A 196 -5.01 -10.84 -26.53
CA LYS A 196 -5.65 -9.82 -27.38
C LYS A 196 -6.90 -9.20 -26.77
N GLU A 197 -7.69 -10.00 -26.05
CA GLU A 197 -9.01 -9.59 -25.57
C GLU A 197 -9.01 -9.19 -24.09
N ASN A 198 -7.93 -9.48 -23.35
CA ASN A 198 -7.82 -9.16 -21.93
C ASN A 198 -6.71 -8.16 -21.66
N THR A 199 -6.97 -7.22 -20.75
CA THR A 199 -5.99 -6.23 -20.31
C THR A 199 -5.66 -6.48 -18.84
N PHE A 200 -4.43 -6.91 -18.57
CA PHE A 200 -3.91 -7.06 -17.22
C PHE A 200 -3.19 -5.78 -16.82
N CYS A 201 -3.87 -4.93 -16.06
CA CYS A 201 -3.30 -3.68 -15.57
C CYS A 201 -2.36 -3.95 -14.40
N CYS A 202 -1.21 -3.28 -14.36
CA CYS A 202 -0.50 -3.15 -13.09
C CYS A 202 -1.16 -2.05 -12.26
N SER A 203 -1.18 -2.18 -10.94
CA SER A 203 -1.72 -1.12 -10.09
C SER A 203 -0.93 -0.90 -8.82
N LEU A 204 -0.97 0.34 -8.35
CA LEU A 204 -0.48 0.76 -7.05
C LEU A 204 -1.64 1.38 -6.28
N VAL A 205 -1.91 0.81 -5.11
CA VAL A 205 -2.94 1.30 -4.20
C VAL A 205 -2.33 1.87 -2.92
N ASP A 206 -2.97 2.88 -2.36
CA ASP A 206 -2.62 3.44 -1.06
C ASP A 206 -3.86 3.98 -0.35
N ARG A 207 -4.26 3.31 0.73
CA ARG A 207 -5.26 3.75 1.70
C ARG A 207 -5.08 2.92 2.96
N ILE A 208 -5.00 3.57 4.12
CA ILE A 208 -5.02 2.89 5.41
C ILE A 208 -6.45 2.48 5.71
N VAL A 209 -6.65 1.17 5.88
CA VAL A 209 -7.96 0.57 6.21
C VAL A 209 -7.79 -0.31 7.44
N PRO A 210 -7.89 0.24 8.67
CA PRO A 210 -7.71 -0.54 9.90
C PRO A 210 -8.71 -1.70 10.05
N GLY A 211 -9.85 -1.62 9.35
CA GLY A 211 -10.82 -2.70 9.29
C GLY A 211 -12.00 -2.50 10.24
N TYR A 212 -12.51 -3.60 10.77
CA TYR A 212 -13.63 -3.58 11.70
C TYR A 212 -13.21 -2.96 13.05
N PRO A 213 -13.86 -1.88 13.52
CA PRO A 213 -13.40 -1.09 14.65
C PRO A 213 -13.86 -1.71 15.98
N ARG A 214 -13.25 -2.85 16.36
CA ARG A 214 -13.65 -3.68 17.51
C ARG A 214 -13.90 -2.90 18.80
N ASP A 215 -13.04 -1.92 19.09
CA ASP A 215 -13.11 -1.14 20.33
C ASP A 215 -14.12 0.02 20.29
N LYS A 216 -14.65 0.35 19.09
CA LYS A 216 -15.58 1.47 18.87
C LYS A 216 -16.95 1.02 18.35
N VAL A 217 -17.20 -0.29 18.20
CA VAL A 217 -18.47 -0.82 17.64
C VAL A 217 -19.69 -0.22 18.34
N ALA A 218 -19.74 -0.30 19.68
CA ALA A 218 -20.89 0.19 20.44
C ALA A 218 -21.11 1.69 20.23
N GLN A 219 -20.03 2.47 20.23
CA GLN A 219 -20.06 3.91 19.98
C GLN A 219 -20.59 4.21 18.57
N TYR A 220 -20.08 3.53 17.54
CA TYR A 220 -20.53 3.76 16.17
C TYR A 220 -21.97 3.32 15.97
N GLN A 221 -22.40 2.17 16.50
CA GLN A 221 -23.79 1.73 16.40
C GLN A 221 -24.76 2.68 17.12
N GLU A 222 -24.33 3.31 18.23
CA GLU A 222 -25.11 4.37 18.89
C GLU A 222 -25.24 5.62 18.00
N ILE A 223 -24.14 6.07 17.37
CA ILE A 223 -24.14 7.20 16.43
C ILE A 223 -25.02 6.92 15.20
N LEU A 224 -24.88 5.72 14.63
CA LEU A 224 -25.58 5.28 13.42
C LEU A 224 -27.06 4.98 13.68
N GLY A 225 -27.41 4.56 14.90
CA GLY A 225 -28.75 4.12 15.27
C GLY A 225 -29.14 2.72 14.75
N TYR A 226 -28.17 2.00 14.16
CA TYR A 226 -28.37 0.65 13.64
C TYR A 226 -27.18 -0.27 13.92
N GLU A 227 -27.45 -1.57 13.94
CA GLU A 227 -26.46 -2.62 14.04
C GLU A 227 -25.84 -2.88 12.67
N ASP A 228 -24.51 -2.84 12.64
CA ASP A 228 -23.71 -3.29 11.52
C ASP A 228 -22.54 -4.16 12.04
N ALA A 229 -22.46 -5.39 11.56
CA ALA A 229 -21.45 -6.39 11.97
C ALA A 229 -20.23 -6.46 11.03
N VAL A 230 -20.23 -5.71 9.91
CA VAL A 230 -19.14 -5.71 8.92
C VAL A 230 -18.70 -4.31 8.49
N MET A 231 -19.00 -3.30 9.31
CA MET A 231 -18.51 -1.94 9.11
C MET A 231 -16.98 -1.92 8.97
N VAL A 232 -16.48 -0.95 8.20
CA VAL A 232 -15.05 -0.81 7.94
C VAL A 232 -14.62 0.64 8.16
N THR A 233 -13.61 0.85 8.99
CA THR A 233 -12.94 2.15 9.09
C THR A 233 -11.84 2.26 8.06
N ALA A 234 -11.69 3.44 7.46
CA ALA A 234 -10.58 3.81 6.60
C ALA A 234 -10.21 5.28 6.80
N GLU A 235 -9.00 5.68 6.40
CA GLU A 235 -8.65 7.10 6.32
C GLU A 235 -9.35 7.78 5.11
N PRO A 236 -9.56 9.11 5.12
CA PRO A 236 -10.11 9.83 3.98
C PRO A 236 -9.22 9.76 2.74
N PHE A 237 -7.89 9.84 2.94
CA PHE A 237 -6.92 9.76 1.84
C PHE A 237 -7.04 8.42 1.10
N MET A 238 -6.93 8.48 -0.22
CA MET A 238 -6.72 7.32 -1.06
C MET A 238 -5.91 7.72 -2.30
N LEU A 239 -5.22 6.74 -2.88
CA LEU A 239 -4.59 6.84 -4.20
C LEU A 239 -4.73 5.50 -4.90
N TRP A 240 -5.12 5.54 -6.18
CA TRP A 240 -5.05 4.39 -7.08
C TRP A 240 -4.35 4.77 -8.37
N VAL A 241 -3.17 4.22 -8.62
CA VAL A 241 -2.49 4.34 -9.91
C VAL A 241 -2.70 3.06 -10.68
N ILE A 242 -3.17 3.15 -11.92
CA ILE A 242 -3.47 2.02 -12.79
C ILE A 242 -2.66 2.21 -14.07
N GLU A 243 -1.76 1.28 -14.33
CA GLU A 243 -1.03 1.19 -15.59
C GLU A 243 -1.78 0.28 -16.55
N GLY A 244 -2.32 0.86 -17.62
CA GLY A 244 -3.06 0.12 -18.64
C GLY A 244 -3.99 0.99 -19.48
N SER A 245 -4.58 0.38 -20.50
CA SER A 245 -5.52 1.00 -21.44
C SER A 245 -6.97 0.56 -21.19
N GLY A 246 -7.95 1.31 -21.68
CA GLY A 246 -9.36 0.94 -21.57
C GLY A 246 -9.97 1.12 -20.17
N VAL A 247 -9.20 1.65 -19.21
CA VAL A 247 -9.62 1.78 -17.81
C VAL A 247 -10.67 2.88 -17.66
N ALA A 248 -10.41 4.07 -18.20
CA ALA A 248 -11.28 5.23 -18.02
C ALA A 248 -12.67 5.04 -18.65
N GLU A 249 -12.75 4.26 -19.74
CA GLU A 249 -13.99 3.95 -20.44
C GLU A 249 -14.90 3.00 -19.65
N LYS A 250 -14.30 2.07 -18.90
CA LYS A 250 -15.03 1.06 -18.11
C LYS A 250 -15.23 1.46 -16.65
N LEU A 251 -14.29 2.24 -16.10
CA LEU A 251 -14.25 2.70 -14.71
C LEU A 251 -13.98 4.22 -14.68
N PRO A 252 -15.02 5.07 -14.76
CA PRO A 252 -14.89 6.53 -14.79
C PRO A 252 -14.56 7.13 -13.40
N LEU A 253 -13.52 6.60 -12.76
CA LEU A 253 -13.10 6.95 -11.40
C LEU A 253 -12.60 8.40 -11.32
N GLN A 254 -11.86 8.85 -12.33
CA GLN A 254 -11.34 10.22 -12.41
C GLN A 254 -12.45 11.24 -12.60
N GLU A 255 -13.47 10.92 -13.42
CA GLU A 255 -14.66 11.76 -13.60
C GLU A 255 -15.47 11.89 -12.30
N ALA A 256 -15.48 10.85 -11.48
CA ALA A 256 -16.09 10.87 -10.16
C ALA A 256 -15.32 11.72 -9.11
N GLY A 257 -14.21 12.35 -9.49
CA GLY A 257 -13.37 13.17 -8.61
C GLY A 257 -12.51 12.37 -7.64
N LEU A 258 -12.37 11.05 -7.86
CA LEU A 258 -11.53 10.18 -7.03
C LEU A 258 -10.06 10.37 -7.39
N ASN A 259 -9.17 10.23 -6.41
CA ASN A 259 -7.73 10.33 -6.61
C ASN A 259 -7.17 9.08 -7.30
N VAL A 260 -7.46 8.98 -8.59
CA VAL A 260 -7.07 7.88 -9.48
C VAL A 260 -6.25 8.43 -10.64
N ILE A 261 -5.19 7.71 -10.97
CA ILE A 261 -4.27 8.05 -12.04
C ILE A 261 -4.21 6.86 -12.99
N VAL A 262 -4.70 7.05 -14.21
CA VAL A 262 -4.49 6.09 -15.30
C VAL A 262 -3.27 6.55 -16.09
N THR A 263 -2.29 5.66 -16.27
CA THR A 263 -0.98 5.99 -16.87
C THR A 263 -0.50 4.84 -17.77
N GLU A 264 0.46 5.12 -18.63
CA GLU A 264 1.20 4.10 -19.39
C GLU A 264 2.43 3.59 -18.63
N ASP A 265 2.88 4.31 -17.61
CA ASP A 265 3.98 3.92 -16.74
C ASP A 265 3.69 4.35 -15.28
N MET A 266 3.56 3.37 -14.37
CA MET A 266 3.36 3.64 -12.95
C MET A 266 4.67 3.89 -12.17
N THR A 267 5.83 3.68 -12.80
CA THR A 267 7.15 3.75 -12.15
C THR A 267 7.36 5.06 -11.38
N PRO A 268 7.07 6.26 -11.93
CA PRO A 268 7.28 7.51 -11.21
C PRO A 268 6.40 7.64 -9.96
N TYR A 269 5.17 7.13 -10.00
CA TYR A 269 4.24 7.16 -8.87
C TYR A 269 4.61 6.14 -7.79
N ARG A 270 5.17 5.00 -8.19
CA ARG A 270 5.76 4.04 -7.26
C ARG A 270 6.95 4.66 -6.53
N GLU A 271 7.87 5.30 -7.26
CA GLU A 271 8.98 6.04 -6.65
C GLU A 271 8.47 7.14 -5.72
N GLN A 272 7.45 7.90 -6.13
CA GLN A 272 6.77 8.90 -5.30
C GLN A 272 6.30 8.32 -3.96
N LYS A 273 5.55 7.20 -3.97
CA LYS A 273 5.09 6.56 -2.73
C LYS A 273 6.26 6.02 -1.89
N VAL A 274 7.21 5.33 -2.52
CA VAL A 274 8.38 4.75 -1.81
C VAL A 274 9.20 5.84 -1.13
N HIS A 275 9.43 6.96 -1.79
CA HIS A 275 10.32 8.00 -1.28
C HIS A 275 9.59 9.06 -0.44
N LEU A 276 8.38 9.50 -0.79
CA LEU A 276 7.65 10.55 -0.05
C LEU A 276 6.73 10.01 1.05
N LEU A 277 6.28 8.76 1.01
CA LEU A 277 5.54 8.17 2.14
C LEU A 277 6.45 7.29 3.00
N ASN A 278 7.10 6.31 2.38
CA ASN A 278 7.87 5.32 3.13
C ASN A 278 9.25 5.84 3.57
N GLY A 279 9.86 6.75 2.81
CA GLY A 279 11.15 7.40 3.13
C GLY A 279 11.13 8.16 4.45
N PRO A 280 10.23 9.14 4.66
CA PRO A 280 10.08 9.87 5.91
C PRO A 280 9.89 8.97 7.14
N HIS A 281 9.07 7.92 7.05
CA HIS A 281 8.95 6.93 8.12
C HIS A 281 10.30 6.29 8.46
N THR A 282 11.05 5.87 7.45
CA THR A 282 12.38 5.28 7.65
C THR A 282 13.37 6.30 8.21
N ALA A 283 13.27 7.57 7.84
CA ALA A 283 14.13 8.63 8.34
C ALA A 283 13.86 8.98 9.80
N MET A 284 12.59 9.11 10.18
CA MET A 284 12.20 9.57 11.51
C MET A 284 12.34 8.51 12.60
N VAL A 285 12.06 7.23 12.28
CA VAL A 285 11.84 6.19 13.30
C VAL A 285 13.04 5.98 14.23
N PRO A 286 14.28 5.78 13.74
CA PRO A 286 15.42 5.60 14.64
C PRO A 286 15.69 6.83 15.51
N LEU A 287 15.56 8.02 14.94
CA LEU A 287 15.77 9.29 15.64
C LEU A 287 14.68 9.55 16.69
N GLY A 288 13.41 9.28 16.35
CA GLY A 288 12.26 9.43 17.24
C GLY A 288 12.32 8.48 18.43
N LEU A 289 12.66 7.21 18.19
CA LEU A 289 12.87 6.23 19.26
C LEU A 289 14.04 6.62 20.18
N LEU A 290 15.14 7.13 19.62
CA LEU A 290 16.24 7.67 20.42
C LEU A 290 15.83 8.91 21.23
N ALA A 291 14.84 9.68 20.76
CA ALA A 291 14.30 10.87 21.43
C ALA A 291 13.20 10.55 22.45
N GLY A 292 12.82 9.28 22.61
CA GLY A 292 11.76 8.83 23.50
C GLY A 292 10.35 9.06 22.99
N LEU A 293 10.17 9.26 21.68
CA LEU A 293 8.86 9.34 21.03
C LEU A 293 8.36 7.93 20.69
N GLU A 294 7.06 7.70 20.81
CA GLU A 294 6.44 6.38 20.63
C GLU A 294 5.65 6.28 19.33
N THR A 295 5.08 7.40 18.86
CA THR A 295 4.17 7.41 17.70
C THR A 295 4.60 8.39 16.61
N VAL A 296 4.15 8.13 15.37
CA VAL A 296 4.34 9.07 14.25
C VAL A 296 3.69 10.42 14.55
N GLU A 297 2.51 10.43 15.18
CA GLU A 297 1.82 11.65 15.59
C GLU A 297 2.68 12.51 16.54
N GLU A 298 3.33 11.89 17.54
CA GLU A 298 4.25 12.59 18.44
C GLU A 298 5.44 13.19 17.71
N VAL A 299 6.01 12.48 16.73
CA VAL A 299 7.07 13.00 15.85
C VAL A 299 6.59 14.21 15.06
N MET A 300 5.39 14.16 14.50
CA MET A 300 4.81 15.26 13.72
C MET A 300 4.45 16.49 14.56
N ASN A 301 4.22 16.31 15.85
CA ASN A 301 3.90 17.36 16.82
C ASN A 301 5.14 17.89 17.56
N ASP A 302 6.29 17.22 17.46
CA ASP A 302 7.56 17.73 17.96
C ASP A 302 8.16 18.75 16.97
N ARG A 303 8.52 19.93 17.50
CA ARG A 303 8.99 21.05 16.69
C ARG A 303 10.26 20.73 15.89
N ASP A 304 11.23 20.05 16.49
CA ASP A 304 12.52 19.80 15.85
C ASP A 304 12.39 18.72 14.78
N PHE A 305 11.56 17.71 15.03
CA PHE A 305 11.27 16.66 14.06
C PHE A 305 10.39 17.13 12.90
N ALA A 306 9.41 18.01 13.16
CA ALA A 306 8.61 18.62 12.10
C ALA A 306 9.50 19.42 11.12
N ALA A 307 10.43 20.24 11.64
CA ALA A 307 11.38 20.99 10.81
C ALA A 307 12.31 20.06 10.02
N PHE A 308 12.83 19.00 10.66
CA PHE A 308 13.60 17.96 9.98
C PHE A 308 12.81 17.32 8.84
N LEU A 309 11.56 16.93 9.06
CA LEU A 309 10.75 16.30 8.02
C LEU A 309 10.42 17.27 6.89
N ASP A 310 10.05 18.51 7.18
CA ASP A 310 9.78 19.53 6.17
C ASP A 310 10.97 19.75 5.24
N GLY A 311 12.17 19.88 5.81
CA GLY A 311 13.40 19.99 5.03
C GLY A 311 13.75 18.71 4.27
N LEU A 312 13.52 17.53 4.86
CA LEU A 312 13.71 16.24 4.17
C LEU A 312 12.84 16.18 2.92
N PHE A 313 11.56 16.54 3.03
CA PHE A 313 10.64 16.59 1.90
C PHE A 313 11.10 17.56 0.82
N LEU A 314 11.31 18.82 1.19
CA LEU A 314 11.48 19.92 0.23
C LEU A 314 12.88 19.97 -0.39
N GLU A 315 13.92 19.66 0.38
CA GLU A 315 15.31 19.84 -0.04
C GLU A 315 15.92 18.54 -0.57
N GLU A 316 15.54 17.37 -0.03
CA GLU A 316 16.26 16.11 -0.29
C GLU A 316 15.44 15.08 -1.06
N LEU A 317 14.12 14.99 -0.83
CA LEU A 317 13.27 14.00 -1.51
C LEU A 317 12.65 14.53 -2.80
N ILE A 318 11.83 15.59 -2.73
CA ILE A 318 11.07 16.13 -3.89
C ILE A 318 11.99 16.45 -5.09
N PRO A 319 13.16 17.11 -4.92
CA PRO A 319 14.03 17.44 -6.05
C PRO A 319 14.61 16.22 -6.77
N MET A 320 14.57 15.04 -6.15
CA MET A 320 15.19 13.83 -6.66
C MET A 320 14.19 12.91 -7.39
N LEU A 321 12.91 13.27 -7.49
CA LEU A 321 11.85 12.43 -8.08
C LEU A 321 11.39 12.94 -9.45
N ASP A 322 10.98 12.01 -10.30
CA ASP A 322 10.64 12.27 -11.71
C ASP A 322 9.15 12.54 -11.93
N LEU A 323 8.62 13.53 -11.19
CA LEU A 323 7.25 14.04 -11.35
C LEU A 323 7.25 15.57 -11.19
N PRO A 324 6.21 16.27 -11.67
CA PRO A 324 6.11 17.72 -11.48
C PRO A 324 6.22 18.12 -9.99
N LYS A 325 7.11 19.06 -9.68
CA LYS A 325 7.37 19.50 -8.30
C LYS A 325 6.11 19.92 -7.54
N ALA A 326 5.17 20.59 -8.21
CA ALA A 326 3.91 21.00 -7.60
C ALA A 326 3.05 19.80 -7.17
N GLN A 327 3.01 18.73 -7.98
CA GLN A 327 2.30 17.49 -7.66
C GLN A 327 2.98 16.76 -6.50
N LEU A 328 4.31 16.67 -6.51
CA LEU A 328 5.09 16.05 -5.43
C LEU A 328 4.91 16.82 -4.10
N ALA A 329 4.90 18.15 -4.15
CA ALA A 329 4.67 18.99 -2.98
C ALA A 329 3.25 18.83 -2.42
N ALA A 330 2.23 18.82 -3.28
CA ALA A 330 0.85 18.56 -2.86
C ALA A 330 0.70 17.17 -2.21
N TYR A 331 1.33 16.15 -2.80
CA TYR A 331 1.36 14.81 -2.21
C TYR A 331 2.09 14.78 -0.87
N ALA A 332 3.23 15.47 -0.73
CA ALA A 332 3.96 15.55 0.53
C ALA A 332 3.11 16.18 1.64
N GLU A 333 2.34 17.23 1.35
CA GLU A 333 1.40 17.82 2.33
C GLU A 333 0.28 16.84 2.72
N GLN A 334 -0.26 16.08 1.77
CA GLN A 334 -1.21 15.00 2.07
C GLN A 334 -0.58 13.92 2.97
N ILE A 335 0.68 13.55 2.74
CA ILE A 335 1.39 12.61 3.62
C ILE A 335 1.57 13.18 5.04
N LYS A 336 1.98 14.45 5.17
CA LYS A 336 2.12 15.09 6.48
C LYS A 336 0.80 15.14 7.24
N GLU A 337 -0.31 15.39 6.55
CA GLU A 337 -1.65 15.33 7.14
C GLU A 337 -1.98 13.92 7.64
N ARG A 338 -1.70 12.89 6.84
CA ARG A 338 -1.89 11.48 7.25
C ARG A 338 -1.07 11.09 8.47
N PHE A 339 0.18 11.57 8.55
CA PHE A 339 1.04 11.34 9.72
C PHE A 339 0.53 12.01 11.00
N ARG A 340 -0.29 13.05 10.86
CA ARG A 340 -0.97 13.73 11.97
C ARG A 340 -2.36 13.19 12.28
N ASN A 341 -2.80 12.13 11.59
CA ASN A 341 -4.14 11.58 11.77
C ASN A 341 -4.32 11.03 13.22
N PRO A 342 -5.15 11.68 14.07
CA PRO A 342 -5.28 11.29 15.48
C PRO A 342 -6.09 9.99 15.67
N TYR A 343 -6.75 9.53 14.61
CA TYR A 343 -7.57 8.31 14.65
C TYR A 343 -6.73 7.04 14.42
N VAL A 344 -5.46 7.18 13.99
CA VAL A 344 -4.59 6.04 13.67
C VAL A 344 -3.30 6.07 14.50
N LYS A 345 -3.14 5.11 15.41
CA LYS A 345 -1.95 5.00 16.26
C LYS A 345 -0.81 4.25 15.56
N HIS A 346 0.04 4.98 14.84
CA HIS A 346 1.24 4.42 14.21
C HIS A 346 2.42 4.36 15.18
N GLN A 347 2.67 3.18 15.75
CA GLN A 347 3.78 2.94 16.67
C GLN A 347 5.11 2.92 15.93
N LEU A 348 6.08 3.77 16.34
CA LEU A 348 7.42 3.81 15.75
C LEU A 348 8.11 2.44 15.86
N GLN A 349 7.90 1.73 16.97
CA GLN A 349 8.46 0.39 17.20
C GLN A 349 7.99 -0.62 16.14
N SER A 350 6.72 -0.57 15.73
CA SER A 350 6.18 -1.42 14.66
C SER A 350 6.79 -1.08 13.30
N ILE A 351 7.12 0.20 13.08
CA ILE A 351 7.74 0.67 11.84
C ILE A 351 9.26 0.36 11.83
N ALA A 352 9.91 0.23 12.99
CA ALA A 352 11.35 -0.01 13.13
C ALA A 352 11.83 -1.39 12.66
N LEU A 353 10.92 -2.36 12.54
CA LEU A 353 11.26 -3.72 12.08
C LEU A 353 11.92 -3.69 10.71
N ASN A 354 13.03 -4.41 10.51
CA ASN A 354 13.74 -4.50 9.23
C ASN A 354 14.23 -3.14 8.69
N SER A 355 14.74 -2.25 9.54
CA SER A 355 15.10 -0.88 9.15
C SER A 355 16.25 -0.79 8.14
N VAL A 356 17.19 -1.75 8.11
CA VAL A 356 18.29 -1.72 7.12
C VAL A 356 17.77 -1.90 5.70
N SER A 357 16.96 -2.93 5.46
CA SER A 357 16.36 -3.16 4.14
C SER A 357 15.44 -2.01 3.71
N LYS A 358 14.71 -1.41 4.67
CA LYS A 358 13.91 -0.20 4.45
C LYS A 358 14.76 1.00 4.04
N PHE A 359 15.88 1.28 4.73
CA PHE A 359 16.79 2.37 4.38
C PHE A 359 17.35 2.18 2.97
N ARG A 360 17.83 0.96 2.66
CA ARG A 360 18.36 0.60 1.34
C ARG A 360 17.34 0.79 0.22
N ALA A 361 16.09 0.44 0.45
CA ALA A 361 15.04 0.56 -0.57
C ALA A 361 14.49 2.00 -0.70
N ARG A 362 14.40 2.75 0.41
CA ARG A 362 13.60 3.99 0.47
C ARG A 362 14.42 5.27 0.52
N LEU A 363 15.64 5.25 1.03
CA LEU A 363 16.46 6.45 1.22
C LEU A 363 17.80 6.40 0.49
N GLN A 364 18.44 5.22 0.42
CA GLN A 364 19.74 5.08 -0.26
C GLN A 364 19.71 5.47 -1.76
N PRO A 365 18.66 5.15 -2.56
CA PRO A 365 18.61 5.56 -3.96
C PRO A 365 18.58 7.09 -4.11
N VAL A 366 17.82 7.76 -3.23
CA VAL A 366 17.74 9.22 -3.18
C VAL A 366 19.06 9.82 -2.72
N LEU A 367 19.70 9.22 -1.71
CA LEU A 367 21.03 9.64 -1.25
C LEU A 367 22.06 9.60 -2.38
N THR A 368 22.13 8.47 -3.10
CA THR A 368 23.06 8.30 -4.22
C THR A 368 22.79 9.33 -5.32
N ARG A 369 21.53 9.52 -5.69
CA ARG A 369 21.11 10.51 -6.71
C ARG A 369 21.47 11.94 -6.28
N TYR A 370 21.23 12.28 -5.01
CA TYR A 370 21.55 13.59 -4.45
C TYR A 370 23.05 13.86 -4.48
N VAL A 371 23.89 12.91 -4.06
CA VAL A 371 25.35 13.05 -4.09
C VAL A 371 25.85 13.21 -5.53
N GLN A 372 25.32 12.42 -6.47
CA GLN A 372 25.68 12.53 -7.88
C GLN A 372 25.35 13.91 -8.46
N GLN A 373 24.17 14.45 -8.15
CA GLN A 373 23.70 15.73 -8.69
C GLN A 373 24.34 16.95 -8.01
N ASN A 374 24.49 16.91 -6.69
CA ASN A 374 24.88 18.08 -5.89
C ASN A 374 26.33 18.05 -5.40
N GLN A 375 27.03 16.92 -5.54
CA GLN A 375 28.40 16.72 -5.03
C GLN A 375 28.53 16.96 -3.52
N GLN A 376 27.43 16.77 -2.78
CA GLN A 376 27.33 16.98 -1.33
C GLN A 376 26.44 15.89 -0.71
N LEU A 377 26.62 15.64 0.59
CA LEU A 377 25.75 14.71 1.33
C LEU A 377 24.39 15.37 1.63
N PRO A 378 23.26 14.65 1.42
CA PRO A 378 21.96 15.09 1.92
C PRO A 378 21.96 15.00 3.44
N LYS A 379 21.89 16.16 4.12
CA LYS A 379 22.15 16.26 5.55
C LYS A 379 21.16 15.41 6.37
N ARG A 380 19.89 15.40 6.00
CA ARG A 380 18.80 14.77 6.77
C ARG A 380 18.74 13.27 6.53
N ILE A 381 18.92 12.80 5.29
CA ILE A 381 19.09 11.36 5.03
C ILE A 381 20.36 10.83 5.71
N THR A 382 21.45 11.60 5.73
CA THR A 382 22.69 11.25 6.45
C THR A 382 22.44 11.14 7.96
N ALA A 383 21.69 12.08 8.54
CA ALA A 383 21.28 12.03 9.95
C ALA A 383 20.37 10.83 10.27
N ALA A 384 19.46 10.48 9.35
CA ALA A 384 18.65 9.27 9.47
C ALA A 384 19.52 8.00 9.51
N LEU A 385 20.54 7.90 8.65
CA LEU A 385 21.49 6.78 8.67
C LEU A 385 22.26 6.75 10.00
N ALA A 386 22.78 7.89 10.46
CA ALA A 386 23.46 7.99 11.76
C ALA A 386 22.53 7.58 12.92
N GLY A 387 21.26 7.97 12.87
CA GLY A 387 20.22 7.55 13.81
C GLY A 387 20.02 6.03 13.79
N LEU A 388 19.89 5.42 12.62
CA LEU A 388 19.75 3.96 12.46
C LEU A 388 20.95 3.22 13.06
N LEU A 389 22.17 3.59 12.66
CA LEU A 389 23.38 2.94 13.15
C LEU A 389 23.52 3.11 14.67
N THR A 390 23.27 4.31 15.20
CA THR A 390 23.32 4.57 16.64
C THR A 390 22.28 3.75 17.39
N PHE A 391 21.04 3.69 16.89
CA PHE A 391 19.97 2.91 17.49
C PHE A 391 20.35 1.42 17.55
N TYR A 392 20.79 0.82 16.44
CA TYR A 392 21.15 -0.60 16.40
C TYR A 392 22.38 -0.92 17.25
N LEU A 393 23.35 0.01 17.34
CA LEU A 393 24.54 -0.16 18.18
C LEU A 393 24.24 -0.06 19.67
N THR A 394 23.22 0.72 20.08
CA THR A 394 22.98 1.06 21.50
C THR A 394 21.69 0.51 22.10
N ARG A 395 20.75 0.03 21.28
CA ARG A 395 19.43 -0.48 21.71
C ARG A 395 19.14 -1.86 21.10
N PRO A 396 18.20 -2.63 21.70
CA PRO A 396 17.65 -3.82 21.06
C PRO A 396 16.92 -3.44 19.76
N PHE A 397 17.06 -4.28 18.74
CA PHE A 397 16.39 -4.12 17.45
C PHE A 397 15.92 -5.48 16.91
N GLN A 398 15.04 -5.47 15.92
CA GLN A 398 14.61 -6.64 15.16
C GLN A 398 14.82 -6.36 13.67
N ASP A 399 15.64 -7.20 13.06
CA ASP A 399 15.95 -7.18 11.63
C ASP A 399 16.23 -8.62 11.17
N ASP A 400 16.54 -8.82 9.89
CA ASP A 400 16.89 -10.14 9.39
C ASP A 400 18.17 -10.71 10.06
N ASP A 401 18.34 -12.03 9.98
CA ASP A 401 19.42 -12.75 10.66
C ASP A 401 20.82 -12.30 10.21
N LEU A 402 20.96 -11.95 8.93
CA LEU A 402 22.22 -11.48 8.36
C LEU A 402 22.59 -10.12 8.95
N VAL A 403 21.65 -9.17 8.94
CA VAL A 403 21.83 -7.84 9.56
C VAL A 403 22.17 -7.99 11.04
N THR A 404 21.41 -8.81 11.76
CA THR A 404 21.63 -9.05 13.19
C THR A 404 23.03 -9.58 13.47
N THR A 405 23.49 -10.55 12.68
CA THR A 405 24.84 -11.14 12.81
C THR A 405 25.93 -10.10 12.55
N ILE A 406 25.80 -9.30 11.49
CA ILE A 406 26.78 -8.27 11.15
C ILE A 406 26.91 -7.24 12.28
N PHE A 407 25.78 -6.73 12.80
CA PHE A 407 25.81 -5.77 13.90
C PHE A 407 26.38 -6.37 15.20
N GLN A 408 26.12 -7.65 15.50
CA GLN A 408 26.72 -8.31 16.66
C GLN A 408 28.25 -8.44 16.54
N GLN A 409 28.76 -8.76 15.35
CA GLN A 409 30.20 -8.82 15.09
C GLN A 409 30.85 -7.44 15.19
N VAL A 410 30.25 -6.42 14.56
CA VAL A 410 30.77 -5.05 14.62
C VAL A 410 30.80 -4.52 16.06
N LYS A 411 29.81 -4.85 16.90
CA LYS A 411 29.82 -4.46 18.32
C LYS A 411 31.04 -4.96 19.11
N GLN A 412 31.78 -5.95 18.60
CA GLN A 412 33.03 -6.44 19.21
C GLN A 412 34.28 -5.64 18.79
N LEU A 413 34.17 -4.79 17.77
CA LEU A 413 35.26 -3.93 17.31
C LEU A 413 35.41 -2.70 18.22
N PRO A 414 36.61 -2.07 18.25
CA PRO A 414 36.80 -0.76 18.87
C PRO A 414 35.79 0.26 18.35
N ALA A 415 35.26 1.12 19.23
CA ALA A 415 34.14 2.01 18.93
C ALA A 415 34.40 2.93 17.71
N GLU A 416 35.65 3.34 17.53
CA GLU A 416 36.16 4.16 16.43
C GLU A 416 36.14 3.45 15.06
N GLU A 417 36.15 2.11 15.04
CA GLU A 417 36.14 1.31 13.80
C GLU A 417 34.72 0.89 13.39
N GLN A 418 33.75 0.91 14.32
CA GLN A 418 32.42 0.33 14.11
C GLN A 418 31.66 0.94 12.93
N ILE A 419 31.64 2.28 12.85
CA ILE A 419 30.92 3.00 11.78
C ILE A 419 31.55 2.72 10.42
N ALA A 420 32.87 2.76 10.31
CA ALA A 420 33.59 2.47 9.07
C ALA A 420 33.30 1.04 8.59
N ALA A 421 33.31 0.07 9.51
CA ALA A 421 33.01 -1.32 9.21
C ALA A 421 31.56 -1.52 8.72
N LEU A 422 30.59 -0.85 9.33
CA LEU A 422 29.19 -0.93 8.91
C LEU A 422 28.97 -0.29 7.55
N LEU A 423 29.51 0.91 7.30
CA LEU A 423 29.31 1.63 6.04
C LEU A 423 30.00 0.93 4.85
N LYS A 424 31.14 0.27 5.08
CA LYS A 424 31.85 -0.50 4.05
C LYS A 424 31.20 -1.85 3.73
N ASN A 425 30.25 -2.32 4.56
CA ASN A 425 29.68 -3.65 4.40
C ASN A 425 28.66 -3.69 3.25
N GLU A 426 29.09 -4.21 2.09
CA GLU A 426 28.25 -4.34 0.90
C GLU A 426 27.07 -5.32 1.07
N GLN A 427 27.09 -6.23 2.06
CA GLN A 427 25.94 -7.10 2.33
C GLN A 427 24.78 -6.33 2.95
N LEU A 428 25.05 -5.24 3.69
CA LEU A 428 24.02 -4.35 4.21
C LEU A 428 23.46 -3.45 3.10
N TRP A 429 24.36 -2.75 2.39
CA TRP A 429 23.98 -1.61 1.55
C TRP A 429 23.98 -1.89 0.05
N HIS A 430 24.53 -3.01 -0.41
CA HIS A 430 24.82 -3.28 -1.81
C HIS A 430 25.71 -2.20 -2.47
N ALA A 431 26.47 -1.46 -1.65
CA ALA A 431 27.40 -0.41 -2.04
C ALA A 431 28.38 -0.12 -0.89
N ASP A 432 29.53 0.45 -1.20
CA ASP A 432 30.45 1.00 -0.20
C ASP A 432 30.03 2.45 0.15
N LEU A 433 29.54 2.65 1.38
CA LEU A 433 29.14 3.96 1.92
C LEU A 433 30.24 4.60 2.78
N SER A 434 31.46 4.05 2.83
CA SER A 434 32.53 4.49 3.71
C SER A 434 33.02 5.92 3.45
N PHE A 435 32.71 6.50 2.29
CA PHE A 435 32.94 7.92 2.01
C PHE A 435 32.20 8.86 2.98
N MET A 436 31.17 8.38 3.67
CA MET A 436 30.39 9.12 4.67
C MET A 436 30.92 8.97 6.10
N THR A 437 31.97 8.17 6.33
CA THR A 437 32.40 7.73 7.68
C THR A 437 32.66 8.90 8.63
N ALA A 438 33.36 9.94 8.18
CA ALA A 438 33.69 11.09 9.02
C ALA A 438 32.42 11.80 9.52
N THR A 439 31.53 12.17 8.60
CA THR A 439 30.26 12.84 8.90
C THR A 439 29.35 11.98 9.78
N ILE A 440 29.24 10.68 9.50
CA ILE A 440 28.40 9.78 10.31
C ILE A 440 28.99 9.64 11.72
N ASN A 441 30.32 9.56 11.89
CA ASN A 441 30.94 9.53 13.20
C ASN A 441 30.63 10.78 14.04
N GLU A 442 30.70 11.96 13.43
CA GLU A 442 30.35 13.23 14.09
C GLU A 442 28.87 13.25 14.53
N MET A 443 27.95 12.84 13.64
CA MET A 443 26.53 12.77 13.97
C MET A 443 26.22 11.72 15.03
N CYS A 444 26.85 10.54 14.98
CA CYS A 444 26.74 9.50 16.01
C CYS A 444 27.27 9.96 17.36
N ALA A 445 28.36 10.76 17.39
CA ALA A 445 28.88 11.34 18.61
C ALA A 445 27.89 12.34 19.22
N CYS A 446 27.32 13.24 18.41
CA CYS A 446 26.29 14.17 18.85
C CYS A 446 25.04 13.44 19.37
N LEU A 447 24.55 12.39 18.69
CA LEU A 447 23.42 11.59 19.16
C LEU A 447 23.66 10.95 20.53
N LYS A 448 24.89 10.53 20.82
CA LYS A 448 25.26 9.92 22.11
C LYS A 448 25.46 10.96 23.22
N GLN A 449 25.98 12.13 22.89
CA GLN A 449 26.32 13.19 23.86
C GLN A 449 25.15 14.11 24.16
N ASP A 450 24.50 14.62 23.11
CA ASP A 450 23.52 15.71 23.19
C ASP A 450 22.10 15.28 22.77
N GLY A 451 21.99 14.13 22.10
CA GLY A 451 20.71 13.52 21.70
C GLY A 451 20.16 14.00 20.35
N PRO A 452 19.03 13.42 19.90
CA PRO A 452 18.51 13.66 18.55
C PRO A 452 18.13 15.10 18.26
N ARG A 453 17.50 15.81 19.21
CA ARG A 453 17.07 17.20 19.00
C ARG A 453 18.25 18.15 18.73
N GLN A 454 19.37 17.94 19.41
CA GLN A 454 20.59 18.73 19.15
C GLN A 454 21.19 18.42 17.78
N LEU A 455 21.19 17.15 17.36
CA LEU A 455 21.60 16.77 16.00
C LEU A 455 20.69 17.44 14.95
N LEU A 456 19.37 17.41 15.16
CA LEU A 456 18.43 18.01 14.21
C LEU A 456 18.62 19.53 14.09
N ALA A 457 18.81 20.23 15.22
CA ALA A 457 19.07 21.66 15.23
C ALA A 457 20.38 22.06 14.52
N SER A 458 21.41 21.22 14.56
CA SER A 458 22.70 21.53 13.91
C SER A 458 22.65 21.40 12.38
N ILE A 459 21.76 20.56 11.85
CA ILE A 459 21.59 20.35 10.40
C ILE A 459 21.08 21.60 9.68
N ASP A 460 20.15 22.31 10.33
CA ASP A 460 19.48 23.51 9.79
C ASP A 460 20.30 24.80 10.00
N THR A 461 21.43 24.73 10.70
CA THR A 461 22.32 25.88 10.86
C THR A 461 23.11 26.07 9.55
N PRO A 462 23.04 27.23 8.87
CA PRO A 462 23.86 27.50 7.70
C PRO A 462 25.34 27.37 8.07
N GLU A 463 26.14 26.69 7.24
CA GLU A 463 27.59 26.80 7.39
C GLU A 463 27.95 28.30 7.29
N PRO A 464 28.80 28.83 8.20
CA PRO A 464 29.23 30.21 8.08
C PRO A 464 29.89 30.37 6.71
N SER A 465 29.35 31.31 5.91
CA SER A 465 29.87 31.62 4.58
C SER A 465 31.38 31.85 4.68
N LEU A 466 32.17 30.95 4.09
CA LEU A 466 33.60 31.17 3.89
C LEU A 466 33.74 32.41 3.02
N LYS A 467 34.14 33.52 3.64
CA LYS A 467 34.53 34.77 2.97
C LYS A 467 35.92 34.65 2.38
#